data_AF-A0AAD7JLP8-F1
#
_entry.id   AF-A0AAD7JLP8-F1
#
_cell.length_a   1.000
_cell.length_b   1.000
_cell.length_c   1.000
_cell.angle_alpha   90.00
_cell.angle_beta   90.00
_cell.angle_gamma   90.00
#
_symmetry.space_group_name_H-M   'P 1'
#
loop_
_entity.id
_entity.type
_entity.pdbx_description
1 polymer ?
#
loop_
_entity_poly.entity_id
_entity_poly.type
_entity_poly.pdbx_seq_one_letter_code
_entity_poly.pdbx_strand_id
1 'polypeptide(L)'
;ETEICDVESTLRALRRRRSALLREQIVLCSEMPQLRGIMSSIRRLPPEIIGEIFLYLTPVLLKGDYRNHRAYSKSDPPPKTKIPWYLGQICRYWRSVALSLRSLWS
;
A
#
# COMPACT_ATOMS: atom_id res chain seq x y z
N GLU A 1 -29.66 -48.94 -16.47
CA GLU A 1 -29.93 -47.60 -17.05
C GLU A 1 -30.30 -46.55 -16.01
N THR A 2 -31.12 -46.88 -14.99
CA THR A 2 -31.54 -45.97 -13.92
C THR A 2 -30.38 -45.43 -13.06
N GLU A 3 -29.41 -46.26 -12.70
CA GLU A 3 -28.24 -45.86 -11.90
C GLU A 3 -27.30 -44.90 -12.64
N ILE A 4 -27.12 -45.09 -13.94
CA ILE A 4 -26.29 -44.20 -14.78
C ILE A 4 -26.93 -42.82 -14.86
N CYS A 5 -28.25 -42.75 -15.03
CA CYS A 5 -29.00 -41.49 -15.05
C CYS A 5 -28.88 -40.73 -13.71
N ASP A 6 -28.92 -41.45 -12.59
CA ASP A 6 -28.77 -40.88 -11.25
C ASP A 6 -27.36 -40.30 -11.03
N VAL A 7 -26.31 -41.04 -11.40
CA VAL A 7 -24.92 -40.59 -11.32
C VAL A 7 -24.66 -39.37 -12.21
N GLU A 8 -25.23 -39.32 -13.42
CA GLU A 8 -25.12 -38.14 -14.27
C GLU A 8 -25.86 -36.92 -13.67
N SER A 9 -27.02 -37.13 -13.05
CA SER A 9 -27.78 -36.07 -12.43
C SER A 9 -27.04 -35.44 -11.25
N THR A 10 -26.42 -36.27 -10.41
CA THR A 10 -25.59 -35.84 -9.28
C THR A 10 -24.33 -35.13 -9.75
N LEU A 11 -23.66 -35.64 -10.78
CA LEU A 11 -22.50 -34.98 -11.40
C LEU A 11 -22.87 -33.59 -11.96
N ARG A 12 -24.03 -33.46 -12.62
CA ARG A 12 -24.55 -32.16 -13.09
C ARG A 12 -24.81 -31.21 -11.94
N ALA A 13 -25.44 -31.68 -10.86
CA ALA A 13 -25.73 -30.87 -9.67
C ALA A 13 -24.45 -30.38 -8.97
N LEU A 14 -23.47 -31.27 -8.77
CA LEU A 14 -22.18 -30.92 -8.15
C LEU A 14 -21.39 -29.93 -9.01
N ARG A 15 -21.38 -30.09 -10.33
CA ARG A 15 -20.75 -29.13 -11.24
C ARG A 15 -21.37 -27.74 -11.12
N ARG A 16 -22.71 -27.65 -11.11
CA ARG A 16 -23.43 -26.38 -10.92
C ARG A 16 -23.05 -25.71 -9.60
N ARG A 17 -23.04 -26.47 -8.51
CA ARG A 17 -22.67 -25.96 -7.17
C ARG A 17 -21.22 -25.47 -7.14
N ARG A 18 -20.29 -26.22 -7.74
CA ARG A 18 -18.89 -25.79 -7.89
C ARG A 18 -18.78 -24.48 -8.67
N SER A 19 -19.49 -24.35 -9.79
CA SER A 19 -19.48 -23.13 -10.58
C SER A 19 -20.07 -21.93 -9.83
N ALA A 20 -21.10 -22.14 -9.00
CA ALA A 20 -21.67 -21.10 -8.16
C ALA A 20 -20.66 -20.62 -7.09
N LEU A 21 -20.04 -21.55 -6.37
CA LEU A 21 -19.03 -21.22 -5.35
C LEU A 21 -17.80 -20.51 -5.94
N LEU A 22 -17.34 -20.91 -7.12
CA LEU A 22 -16.22 -20.23 -7.78
C LEU A 22 -16.57 -18.79 -8.18
N ARG A 23 -17.80 -18.52 -8.61
CA ARG A 23 -18.25 -17.15 -8.89
C ARG A 23 -18.27 -16.30 -7.62
N GLU A 24 -18.79 -16.84 -6.53
CA GLU A 24 -18.81 -16.16 -5.24
C GLU A 24 -17.38 -15.87 -4.74
N GLN A 25 -16.48 -16.84 -4.87
CA GLN A 25 -15.07 -16.67 -4.53
C GLN A 25 -14.43 -15.53 -5.33
N ILE A 26 -14.69 -15.46 -6.65
CA ILE A 26 -14.17 -14.38 -7.50
C ILE A 26 -14.65 -13.01 -7.00
N VAL A 27 -15.93 -12.88 -6.66
CA VAL A 27 -16.51 -11.63 -6.14
C VAL A 27 -15.82 -11.25 -4.81
N LEU A 28 -15.78 -12.16 -3.84
CA LEU A 28 -15.15 -11.90 -2.55
C LEU A 28 -13.68 -11.54 -2.68
N CYS A 29 -12.91 -12.27 -3.50
CA CYS A 29 -11.50 -11.97 -3.74
C CYS A 29 -11.31 -10.59 -4.39
N SER A 30 -12.27 -10.13 -5.19
CA SER A 30 -12.24 -8.80 -5.80
C SER A 30 -12.55 -7.66 -4.82
N GLU A 31 -13.21 -7.94 -3.69
CA GLU A 31 -13.56 -6.97 -2.63
C GLU A 31 -12.52 -6.91 -1.48
N MET A 32 -11.76 -7.98 -1.28
CA MET A 32 -10.73 -8.06 -0.23
C MET A 32 -9.68 -6.94 -0.30
N PRO A 33 -9.14 -6.53 -1.46
CA PRO A 33 -8.13 -5.47 -1.54
C PRO A 33 -8.65 -4.10 -1.04
N GLN A 34 -9.92 -3.80 -1.29
CA GLN A 34 -10.58 -2.54 -0.93
C GLN A 34 -10.75 -2.49 0.58
N LEU A 35 -11.25 -3.59 1.17
CA LEU A 35 -11.38 -3.73 2.62
C LEU A 35 -10.02 -3.68 3.32
N ARG A 36 -9.01 -4.38 2.80
CA ARG A 36 -7.62 -4.30 3.30
C ARG A 36 -7.06 -2.88 3.21
N GLY A 37 -7.38 -2.16 2.15
CA GLY A 37 -6.99 -0.75 1.99
C GLY A 37 -7.59 0.15 3.06
N ILE A 38 -8.85 -0.08 3.45
CA ILE A 38 -9.53 0.66 4.53
C ILE A 38 -8.98 0.27 5.91
N MET A 39 -8.68 -1.02 6.10
CA MET A 39 -8.10 -1.55 7.35
C MET A 39 -6.60 -1.25 7.51
N SER A 40 -5.96 -0.64 6.50
CA SER A 40 -4.55 -0.27 6.57
C SER A 40 -4.30 0.66 7.76
N SER A 41 -3.51 0.19 8.73
CA SER A 41 -3.09 0.94 9.92
C SER A 41 -2.50 2.30 9.55
N ILE A 42 -1.86 2.40 8.39
CA ILE A 42 -1.23 3.61 7.87
C ILE A 42 -2.21 4.77 7.60
N ARG A 43 -3.50 4.46 7.37
CA ARG A 43 -4.58 5.45 7.15
C ARG A 43 -5.31 5.84 8.44
N ARG A 44 -5.07 5.10 9.53
CA ARG A 44 -5.67 5.34 10.86
C ARG A 44 -4.74 6.13 11.78
N LEU A 45 -3.50 6.36 11.35
CA LEU A 45 -2.55 7.18 12.08
C LEU A 45 -3.02 8.65 12.07
N PRO A 46 -3.04 9.31 13.23
CA PRO A 46 -3.24 10.75 13.30
C PRO A 46 -2.19 11.49 12.46
N PRO A 47 -2.55 12.63 11.85
CA PRO A 47 -1.63 13.39 11.02
C PRO A 47 -0.38 13.85 11.78
N GLU A 48 -0.49 14.06 13.10
CA GLU A 48 0.62 14.42 13.98
C GLU A 48 1.68 13.32 14.00
N ILE A 49 1.28 12.06 14.12
CA ILE A 49 2.21 10.91 14.15
C ILE A 49 2.90 10.74 12.80
N ILE A 50 2.18 10.96 11.69
CA ILE A 50 2.78 10.94 10.35
C ILE A 50 3.79 12.08 10.19
N GLY A 51 3.47 13.27 10.72
CA GLY A 51 4.40 14.39 10.77
C GLY A 51 5.68 14.07 11.54
N GLU A 52 5.56 13.47 12.72
CA GLU A 52 6.71 13.00 13.51
C GLU A 52 7.57 11.97 12.74
N ILE A 53 6.93 11.03 12.04
CA ILE A 53 7.64 10.08 11.17
C ILE A 53 8.43 10.83 10.08
N PHE A 54 7.84 11.86 9.46
CA PHE A 54 8.53 12.66 8.44
C PHE A 54 9.73 13.39 9.03
N LEU A 55 9.58 14.02 10.18
CA LEU A 55 10.67 14.73 10.86
C LEU A 55 11.79 13.78 11.28
N TYR A 56 11.46 12.59 11.77
CA TYR A 56 12.44 11.57 12.14
C TYR A 56 13.21 11.04 10.92
N LEU A 57 12.53 10.79 9.80
CA LEU A 57 13.14 10.25 8.59
C LEU A 57 13.94 11.31 7.81
N THR A 58 13.62 12.59 7.95
CA THR A 58 14.25 13.66 7.18
C THR A 58 15.77 13.68 7.37
N PRO A 59 16.34 13.75 8.60
CA PRO A 59 17.78 13.69 8.81
C PRO A 59 18.45 12.42 8.24
N VAL A 60 17.77 11.27 8.31
CA VAL A 60 18.27 9.98 7.83
C VAL A 60 18.33 9.94 6.32
N LEU A 61 17.35 10.55 5.64
CA LEU A 61 17.28 10.64 4.19
C LEU A 61 18.15 11.77 3.63
N LEU A 62 18.39 12.84 4.40
CA LEU A 62 19.24 13.98 4.03
C LEU A 62 20.72 13.64 4.06
N LYS A 63 21.14 12.83 5.04
CA LYS A 63 22.54 12.40 5.17
C LYS A 63 22.96 11.41 4.08
N GLY A 64 22.02 10.98 3.25
CA GLY A 64 22.26 10.40 1.93
C GLY A 64 23.32 9.30 1.94
N ASP A 65 23.01 8.12 2.47
CA ASP A 65 23.55 6.90 1.89
C ASP A 65 22.95 5.63 2.49
N TYR A 66 22.06 5.01 1.72
CA TYR A 66 21.86 3.57 1.84
C TYR A 66 22.68 2.80 0.80
N ARG A 67 23.44 3.49 -0.10
CA ARG A 67 24.10 2.83 -1.24
C ARG A 67 25.42 3.36 -1.80
N ASN A 68 25.94 4.55 -1.47
CA ASN A 68 27.14 5.08 -2.15
C ASN A 68 28.04 5.98 -1.28
N HIS A 69 28.80 5.37 -0.36
CA HIS A 69 29.92 5.98 0.39
C HIS A 69 30.99 6.58 -0.54
N ARG A 70 30.68 7.66 -1.27
CA ARG A 70 31.65 8.38 -2.09
C ARG A 70 31.25 9.85 -2.21
N ALA A 71 31.87 10.63 -1.33
CA ALA A 71 32.24 12.02 -1.51
C ALA A 71 31.12 13.01 -1.86
N TYR A 72 30.49 13.58 -0.84
CA TYR A 72 30.06 14.97 -0.92
C TYR A 72 31.18 15.83 -0.35
N SER A 73 31.76 16.69 -1.21
CA SER A 73 32.74 17.69 -0.80
C SER A 73 32.03 18.75 0.03
N LYS A 74 32.68 19.29 1.08
CA LYS A 74 32.12 20.31 1.98
C LYS A 74 31.68 21.62 1.27
N SER A 75 31.95 21.73 -0.02
CA SER A 75 31.65 22.87 -0.89
C SER A 75 30.35 22.73 -1.71
N ASP A 76 29.70 21.56 -1.71
CA ASP A 76 28.49 21.38 -2.49
C ASP A 76 27.28 22.00 -1.76
N PRO A 77 26.43 22.78 -2.46
CA PRO A 77 25.18 23.26 -1.87
C PRO A 77 24.37 22.06 -1.40
N PRO A 78 23.68 22.16 -0.24
CA PRO A 78 22.92 21.04 0.30
C PRO A 78 21.98 20.52 -0.79
N PRO A 79 21.98 19.20 -1.07
CA PRO A 79 21.14 18.66 -2.13
C PRO A 79 19.70 19.07 -1.86
N LYS A 80 19.05 19.71 -2.84
CA LYS A 80 17.64 20.09 -2.75
C LYS A 80 16.86 18.85 -2.31
N THR A 81 16.26 18.92 -1.14
CA THR A 81 15.78 17.77 -0.40
C THR A 81 14.61 17.16 -1.17
N LYS A 82 14.79 16.00 -1.80
CA LYS A 82 13.71 15.29 -2.52
C LYS A 82 12.78 14.52 -1.57
N ILE A 83 13.08 14.56 -0.27
CA ILE A 83 12.39 13.83 0.79
C ILE A 83 10.91 14.13 0.87
N PRO A 84 10.46 15.40 0.81
CA PRO A 84 9.03 15.71 0.89
C PRO A 84 8.27 15.07 -0.27
N TRP A 85 8.92 15.01 -1.44
CA TRP A 85 8.39 14.35 -2.63
C TRP A 85 8.31 12.83 -2.46
N TYR A 86 9.34 12.17 -1.93
CA TYR A 86 9.31 10.72 -1.67
C TYR A 86 8.23 10.33 -0.66
N LEU A 87 8.15 11.05 0.46
CA LEU A 87 7.16 10.80 1.51
C LEU A 87 5.72 11.04 1.00
N GLY A 88 5.54 12.05 0.13
CA GLY A 88 4.28 12.35 -0.53
C GLY A 88 3.85 11.35 -1.62
N GLN A 89 4.68 10.38 -2.03
CA GLN A 89 4.30 9.34 -2.99
C GLN A 89 3.67 8.09 -2.35
N ILE A 90 3.71 7.95 -1.02
CA ILE A 90 3.23 6.73 -0.33
C ILE A 90 1.72 6.54 -0.52
N CYS A 91 0.92 7.56 -0.20
CA CYS A 91 -0.51 7.56 -0.48
C CYS A 91 -1.09 8.98 -0.44
N ARG A 92 -2.35 9.15 -0.87
CA ARG A 92 -3.06 10.45 -0.85
C ARG A 92 -3.09 11.08 0.54
N TYR A 93 -3.27 10.28 1.60
CA TYR A 93 -3.34 10.77 2.97
C TYR A 93 -1.99 11.32 3.44
N TRP A 94 -0.91 10.58 3.23
CA TRP A 94 0.46 11.00 3.57
C TRP A 94 0.88 12.26 2.79
N ARG A 95 0.48 12.36 1.52
CA ARG A 95 0.68 13.57 0.72
C ARG A 95 -0.01 14.78 1.33
N SER A 96 -1.25 14.63 1.81
CA SER A 96 -1.98 15.70 2.48
C SER A 96 -1.24 16.21 3.72
N VAL A 97 -0.74 15.28 4.54
CA VAL A 97 0.04 15.63 5.74
C VAL A 97 1.36 16.30 5.36
N ALA A 98 2.07 15.78 4.36
CA ALA A 98 3.34 16.35 3.91
C ALA A 98 3.17 17.80 3.43
N LEU A 99 2.11 18.10 2.68
CA LEU A 99 1.82 19.46 2.21
C LEU A 99 1.43 20.41 3.35
N SER A 100 0.83 19.92 4.44
CA SER A 100 0.53 20.76 5.61
C SER A 100 1.76 21.06 6.48
N LEU A 101 2.81 20.25 6.40
CA LEU A 101 3.96 20.34 7.29
C LEU A 101 5.05 21.25 6.72
N ARG A 102 5.00 22.54 7.03
CA ARG A 102 5.94 23.54 6.48
C ARG A 102 7.42 23.23 6.75
N SER A 103 7.74 22.69 7.93
CA SER A 103 9.10 22.31 8.33
C SER A 103 9.75 21.25 7.45
N LEU A 104 8.95 20.54 6.66
CA LEU A 104 9.45 19.54 5.71
C LEU A 104 9.99 20.19 4.42
N TRP A 105 9.56 21.43 4.10
CA TRP A 105 9.86 22.11 2.83
C TRP A 105 10.79 23.32 2.97
N SER A 106 11.17 23.69 4.20
CA SER A 106 12.15 24.73 4.53
C SER A 106 13.57 24.20 4.51
#